data_AF-A0A919GBH4-F1
#
_entry.id   AF-A0A919GBH4-F1
#
_cell.length_a   1.000
_cell.length_b   1.000
_cell.length_c   1.000
_cell.angle_alpha   90.00
_cell.angle_beta   90.00
_cell.angle_gamma   90.00
#
_symmetry.space_group_name_H-M   'P 1'
#
loop_
_entity.id
_entity.type
_entity.pdbx_description
1 polymer ?
#
loop_
_entity_poly.entity_id
_entity_poly.type
_entity_poly.pdbx_seq_one_letter_code
_entity_poly.pdbx_strand_id
1 'polypeptide(L)'
;MSMLACPLCGRQVMATRQGLARHQRAEGQPCLPESGMAINTPALGCAAVAVSLVAAVVLASWTVLWVGLLASLGAVVWWAGFSPAARVAAADRRAIQAVEEGAASSAGVTPPVRDVAQEAKRLLEELPPLGSTVEDAVAACMTRLGPFDPQPLAVRFTKLARAHVAADEWILGLAVGVARGPSDNGGALAIVTDRALVVKDRDVVYRDEEPVIQPGEYGRLDSGARTFLFTSNHGLEVALTARELAADSRRTAVIPAGRPPERLIREARDAELIAAEWMRYLGFADAVATADGADGGIDVVSARAVAQVKLEGKPTGRPTVQQLHGVAVHEGKTGVFFAAAGYTPQARTWAQTSGTVLFRFDRQGAVEPVNAAAHQLLADADARGRQ
;
A
#
# COMPACT_ATOMS: atom_id res chain seq x y z
N MET A 1 -18.88 21.28 3.87
CA MET A 1 -19.69 20.42 2.97
C MET A 1 -19.83 19.09 3.66
N SER A 2 -21.06 18.66 3.98
CA SER A 2 -21.30 17.48 4.80
C SER A 2 -20.99 16.20 4.00
N MET A 3 -20.23 15.29 4.60
CA MET A 3 -19.90 13.98 4.05
C MET A 3 -20.66 12.94 4.88
N LEU A 4 -21.23 11.93 4.23
CA LEU A 4 -21.94 10.83 4.88
C LEU A 4 -21.28 9.52 4.49
N ALA A 5 -21.17 8.58 5.43
CA ALA A 5 -20.74 7.22 5.10
C ALA A 5 -21.83 6.55 4.26
N CYS A 6 -21.46 6.05 3.08
CA CYS A 6 -22.35 5.26 2.25
C CYS A 6 -22.73 3.99 3.03
N PRO A 7 -24.01 3.75 3.30
CA PRO A 7 -24.45 2.64 4.15
C PRO A 7 -24.21 1.26 3.52
N LEU A 8 -23.93 1.20 2.21
CA LEU A 8 -23.72 -0.05 1.47
C LEU A 8 -22.25 -0.46 1.36
N CYS A 9 -21.31 0.49 1.41
CA CYS A 9 -19.87 0.21 1.23
C CYS A 9 -18.97 0.91 2.26
N GLY A 10 -19.54 1.68 3.19
CA GLY A 10 -18.83 2.37 4.27
C GLY A 10 -18.01 3.61 3.86
N ARG A 11 -17.90 3.95 2.56
CA ARG A 11 -17.07 5.08 2.08
C ARG A 11 -17.73 6.43 2.27
N GLN A 12 -16.95 7.46 2.55
CA GLN A 12 -17.45 8.84 2.69
C GLN A 12 -17.85 9.42 1.31
N VAL A 13 -19.09 9.86 1.20
CA VAL A 13 -19.66 10.47 -0.01
C VAL A 13 -20.21 11.84 0.32
N MET A 14 -20.12 12.78 -0.63
CA MET A 14 -20.76 14.09 -0.45
C MET A 14 -22.26 13.90 -0.24
N ALA A 15 -22.81 14.54 0.79
CA ALA A 15 -24.24 14.54 1.11
C ALA A 15 -25.06 15.38 0.11
N THR A 16 -24.84 15.15 -1.18
CA THR A 16 -25.57 15.76 -2.29
C THR A 16 -26.08 14.65 -3.19
N ARG A 17 -27.22 14.89 -3.85
CA ARG A 17 -27.86 13.93 -4.76
C ARG A 17 -26.94 13.47 -5.89
N GLN A 18 -26.07 14.36 -6.38
CA GLN A 18 -25.04 14.04 -7.36
C GLN A 18 -23.87 13.23 -6.78
N GLY A 19 -23.51 13.44 -5.51
CA GLY A 19 -22.47 12.68 -4.82
C GLY A 19 -22.85 11.21 -4.64
N LEU A 20 -24.08 10.95 -4.20
CA LEU A 20 -24.61 9.59 -4.03
C LEU A 20 -24.86 8.87 -5.36
N ALA A 21 -25.38 9.57 -6.38
CA ALA A 21 -25.69 8.97 -7.68
C ALA A 21 -24.46 8.58 -8.51
N ARG A 22 -23.30 9.22 -8.27
CA ARG A 22 -22.03 8.93 -8.98
C ARG A 22 -21.12 8.00 -8.19
N HIS A 23 -21.53 7.55 -7.00
CA HIS A 23 -20.70 6.71 -6.15
C HIS A 23 -20.68 5.26 -6.63
N GLN A 24 -19.49 4.78 -6.99
CA GLN A 24 -19.21 3.42 -7.43
C GLN A 24 -18.49 2.63 -6.34
N ARG A 25 -18.73 1.31 -6.29
CA ARG A 25 -18.01 0.34 -5.47
C ARG A 25 -16.56 0.21 -5.95
N ALA A 26 -15.70 -0.40 -5.14
CA ALA A 26 -14.29 -0.63 -5.48
C ALA A 26 -14.09 -1.41 -6.81
N GLU A 27 -15.11 -2.18 -7.24
CA GLU A 27 -15.14 -2.97 -8.47
C GLU A 27 -15.71 -2.19 -9.68
N GLY A 28 -16.01 -0.89 -9.55
CA GLY A 28 -16.54 -0.04 -10.63
C GLY A 28 -18.06 -0.12 -10.85
N GLN A 29 -18.79 -0.96 -10.11
CA GLN A 29 -20.25 -1.03 -10.20
C GLN A 29 -20.92 0.05 -9.33
N PRO A 30 -22.02 0.69 -9.80
CA PRO A 30 -22.74 1.69 -9.01
C PRO A 30 -23.35 1.06 -7.74
N CYS A 31 -23.31 1.79 -6.62
CA CYS A 31 -23.83 1.28 -5.35
C CYS A 31 -25.36 1.12 -5.37
N LEU A 32 -26.06 1.91 -6.19
CA LEU A 32 -27.49 1.80 -6.44
C LEU A 32 -27.72 1.13 -7.80
N PRO A 33 -28.66 0.17 -7.92
CA PRO A 33 -29.03 -0.37 -9.22
C PRO A 33 -29.64 0.74 -10.09
N GLU A 34 -29.29 0.77 -11.37
CA GLU A 34 -29.99 1.58 -12.37
C GLU A 34 -31.41 1.02 -12.56
N SER A 35 -32.31 1.34 -11.64
CA SER A 35 -33.74 1.10 -11.87
C SER A 35 -34.23 2.17 -12.85
N GLY A 36 -34.25 1.79 -14.13
CA GLY A 36 -34.92 2.54 -15.19
C GLY A 36 -36.34 2.87 -14.74
N MET A 37 -36.60 4.15 -14.50
CA MET A 37 -37.93 4.62 -14.12
C MET A 37 -38.78 4.71 -15.39
N ALA A 38 -39.64 3.72 -15.59
CA ALA A 38 -40.67 3.74 -16.62
C ALA A 38 -41.55 4.99 -16.44
N ILE A 39 -41.53 5.85 -17.45
CA ILE A 39 -42.40 7.01 -17.59
C ILE A 39 -43.77 6.47 -17.99
N ASN A 40 -44.77 6.63 -17.13
CA ASN A 40 -46.18 6.48 -17.53
C ASN A 40 -47.01 7.63 -16.94
N THR A 41 -47.42 8.53 -17.83
CA THR A 41 -48.59 9.40 -17.68
C THR A 41 -49.87 8.59 -17.89
N PRO A 42 -50.90 8.75 -17.06
CA PRO A 42 -52.07 9.54 -17.45
C PRO A 42 -52.57 10.43 -16.29
N ALA A 43 -53.00 11.67 -16.49
CA ALA A 43 -54.19 12.16 -17.20
C ALA A 43 -55.52 11.83 -16.47
N LEU A 44 -56.02 12.90 -15.82
CA LEU A 44 -57.42 13.32 -15.67
C LEU A 44 -58.32 12.72 -14.58
N GLY A 45 -59.06 13.65 -13.98
CA GLY A 45 -60.34 13.47 -13.28
C GLY A 45 -60.27 13.80 -11.79
N CYS A 46 -61.19 14.53 -11.16
CA CYS A 46 -62.44 15.16 -11.58
C CYS A 46 -62.82 16.17 -10.48
N ALA A 47 -62.76 17.46 -10.78
CA ALA A 47 -63.43 18.51 -10.00
C ALA A 47 -63.69 19.79 -10.81
N ALA A 48 -62.98 20.00 -11.93
CA ALA A 48 -63.19 21.14 -12.84
C ALA A 48 -64.32 20.95 -13.87
N VAL A 49 -65.04 19.82 -13.83
CA VAL A 49 -66.14 19.51 -14.76
C VAL A 49 -67.37 20.37 -14.48
N ALA A 50 -67.64 20.72 -13.21
CA ALA A 50 -68.84 21.47 -12.85
C ALA A 50 -68.76 22.97 -13.18
N VAL A 51 -67.57 23.59 -13.11
CA VAL A 51 -67.40 25.03 -13.37
C VAL A 51 -67.19 25.34 -14.86
N SER A 52 -66.52 24.44 -15.60
CA SER A 52 -66.26 24.61 -17.04
C SER A 52 -67.51 24.41 -17.91
N LEU A 53 -68.48 23.59 -17.48
CA LEU A 53 -69.78 23.44 -18.16
C LEU A 53 -70.61 24.73 -18.13
N VAL A 54 -70.49 25.55 -17.09
CA VAL A 54 -71.21 26.82 -16.96
C VAL A 54 -70.57 27.93 -17.81
N ALA A 55 -69.23 27.99 -17.88
CA ALA A 55 -68.53 28.98 -18.70
C ALA A 55 -68.61 28.71 -20.21
N ALA A 56 -68.69 27.44 -20.62
CA ALA A 56 -68.81 27.01 -22.02
C ALA A 56 -70.12 27.46 -22.69
N VAL A 57 -71.22 27.41 -21.93
CA VAL A 57 -72.57 27.77 -22.42
C VAL A 57 -72.73 29.28 -22.59
N VAL A 58 -71.99 30.10 -21.82
CA VAL A 58 -72.14 31.56 -21.82
C VAL A 58 -71.26 32.27 -22.87
N LEU A 59 -70.12 31.71 -23.27
CA LEU A 59 -69.10 32.42 -24.07
C LEU A 59 -68.85 31.87 -25.48
N ALA A 60 -69.51 30.77 -25.88
CA ALA A 60 -69.43 30.16 -27.22
C ALA A 60 -68.00 30.09 -27.83
N SER A 61 -66.99 29.87 -26.99
CA SER A 61 -65.58 29.82 -27.39
C SER A 61 -64.92 28.58 -26.82
N TRP A 62 -64.62 27.64 -27.72
CA TRP A 62 -64.07 26.32 -27.40
C TRP A 62 -62.68 26.39 -26.77
N THR A 63 -61.91 27.45 -27.04
CA THR A 63 -60.53 27.61 -26.57
C THR A 63 -60.43 27.94 -25.07
N VAL A 64 -61.38 28.73 -24.55
CA VAL A 64 -61.42 29.14 -23.13
C VAL A 64 -61.70 27.94 -22.22
N LEU A 65 -62.50 26.99 -22.73
CA LEU A 65 -62.85 25.74 -22.06
C LEU A 65 -61.62 24.83 -21.89
N TRP A 66 -60.81 24.70 -22.94
CA TRP A 66 -59.58 23.89 -22.89
C TRP A 66 -58.51 24.47 -21.96
N VAL A 67 -58.35 25.79 -21.95
CA VAL A 67 -57.36 26.46 -21.08
C VAL A 67 -57.72 26.31 -19.59
N GLY A 68 -59.00 26.46 -19.24
CA GLY A 68 -59.46 26.27 -17.86
C GLY A 68 -59.29 24.84 -17.35
N LEU A 69 -59.46 23.85 -18.23
CA LEU A 69 -59.34 22.42 -17.90
C LEU A 69 -57.87 21.99 -17.68
N LEU A 70 -56.93 22.60 -18.40
CA LEU A 70 -55.49 22.36 -18.21
C LEU A 70 -54.96 23.01 -16.92
N ALA A 71 -55.38 24.24 -16.61
CA ALA A 71 -54.92 24.97 -15.42
C ALA A 71 -55.37 24.31 -14.11
N SER A 72 -56.62 23.82 -14.06
CA SER A 72 -57.19 23.15 -12.89
C SER A 72 -56.56 21.77 -12.63
N LEU A 73 -56.11 21.07 -13.68
CA LEU A 73 -55.34 19.83 -13.57
C LEU A 73 -53.98 20.05 -12.89
N GLY A 74 -53.32 21.17 -13.17
CA GLY A 74 -52.04 21.52 -12.56
C GLY A 74 -52.13 21.80 -11.06
N ALA A 75 -53.20 22.44 -10.60
CA ALA A 75 -53.39 22.81 -9.19
C ALA A 75 -53.70 21.60 -8.29
N VAL A 76 -54.50 20.65 -8.76
CA VAL A 76 -54.84 19.42 -8.01
C VAL A 76 -53.62 18.51 -7.86
N VAL A 77 -52.77 18.41 -8.89
CA VAL A 77 -51.50 17.66 -8.84
C VAL A 77 -50.52 18.27 -7.82
N TRP A 78 -50.54 19.59 -7.65
CA TRP A 78 -49.74 20.27 -6.64
C TRP A 78 -50.28 20.01 -5.22
N TRP A 79 -51.59 20.12 -5.00
CA TRP A 79 -52.21 19.95 -3.66
C TRP A 79 -52.21 18.50 -3.17
N ALA A 80 -52.29 17.51 -4.08
CA ALA A 80 -52.25 16.08 -3.75
C ALA A 80 -50.83 15.52 -3.43
N GLY A 81 -49.83 16.38 -3.26
CA GLY A 81 -48.48 15.96 -2.86
C GLY A 81 -47.63 15.33 -3.97
N PHE A 82 -48.01 15.49 -5.25
CA PHE A 82 -47.24 15.00 -6.40
C PHE A 82 -46.23 16.03 -6.96
N SER A 83 -45.91 17.07 -6.18
CA SER A 83 -44.85 18.01 -6.57
C SER A 83 -43.50 17.27 -6.71
N PRO A 84 -42.62 17.71 -7.62
CA PRO A 84 -41.28 17.14 -7.73
C PRO A 84 -40.54 17.14 -6.37
N ALA A 85 -40.72 18.18 -5.56
CA ALA A 85 -40.14 18.29 -4.22
C ALA A 85 -40.71 17.26 -3.22
N ALA A 86 -42.02 17.01 -3.24
CA ALA A 86 -42.64 16.02 -2.37
C ALA A 86 -42.22 14.58 -2.73
N ARG A 87 -42.03 14.30 -4.02
CA ARG A 87 -41.49 13.02 -4.50
C ARG A 87 -40.03 12.80 -4.08
N VAL A 88 -39.21 13.86 -4.12
CA VAL A 88 -37.84 13.82 -3.59
C VAL A 88 -37.84 13.58 -2.08
N ALA A 89 -38.66 14.31 -1.32
CA ALA A 89 -38.76 14.13 0.13
C ALA A 89 -39.31 12.75 0.55
N ALA A 90 -40.16 12.13 -0.26
CA ALA A 90 -40.63 10.77 -0.05
C ALA A 90 -39.56 9.72 -0.41
N ALA A 91 -38.77 9.97 -1.46
CA ALA A 91 -37.63 9.13 -1.81
C ALA A 91 -36.52 9.19 -0.74
N ASP A 92 -36.21 10.38 -0.24
CA ASP A 92 -35.24 10.58 0.84
C ASP A 92 -35.69 9.88 2.14
N ARG A 93 -36.98 9.99 2.50
CA ARG A 93 -37.53 9.27 3.67
C ARG A 93 -37.43 7.74 3.55
N ARG A 94 -37.69 7.19 2.36
CA ARG A 94 -37.52 5.74 2.11
C ARG A 94 -36.06 5.32 2.15
N ALA A 95 -35.16 6.16 1.65
CA ALA A 95 -33.73 5.91 1.75
C ALA A 95 -33.26 5.90 3.22
N ILE A 96 -33.74 6.85 4.03
CA ILE A 96 -33.45 6.89 5.48
C ILE A 96 -34.01 5.66 6.19
N GLN A 97 -35.28 5.30 5.96
CA GLN A 97 -35.88 4.09 6.55
C GLN A 97 -35.15 2.81 6.14
N ALA A 98 -34.75 2.67 4.87
CA ALA A 98 -33.99 1.52 4.43
C ALA A 98 -32.61 1.41 5.12
N VAL A 99 -32.00 2.55 5.46
CA VAL A 99 -30.75 2.60 6.23
C VAL A 99 -31.00 2.26 7.69
N GLU A 100 -32.07 2.78 8.29
CA GLU A 100 -32.45 2.49 9.68
C GLU A 100 -32.83 1.01 9.86
N GLU A 101 -33.58 0.43 8.92
CA GLU A 101 -33.94 -1.00 8.90
C GLU A 101 -32.72 -1.89 8.63
N GLY A 102 -31.82 -1.46 7.74
CA GLY A 102 -30.54 -2.14 7.51
C GLY A 102 -29.63 -2.08 8.74
N ALA A 103 -29.61 -0.96 9.47
CA ALA A 103 -28.88 -0.80 10.72
C ALA A 103 -29.49 -1.60 11.87
N ALA A 104 -30.83 -1.68 11.94
CA ALA A 104 -31.53 -2.51 12.93
C ALA A 104 -31.33 -4.02 12.67
N SER A 105 -31.25 -4.41 11.39
CA SER A 105 -30.92 -5.76 10.95
C SER A 105 -29.48 -6.16 11.29
N SER A 106 -28.54 -5.21 11.21
CA SER A 106 -27.13 -5.44 11.58
C SER A 106 -26.83 -5.23 13.07
N ALA A 107 -27.75 -4.68 13.86
CA ALA A 107 -27.57 -4.37 15.29
C ALA A 107 -27.30 -5.59 16.19
N GLY A 108 -27.41 -6.82 15.68
CA GLY A 108 -27.03 -8.06 16.38
C GLY A 108 -25.82 -8.79 15.78
N VAL A 109 -25.30 -8.34 14.64
CA VAL A 109 -24.09 -8.89 14.03
C VAL A 109 -22.94 -7.98 14.44
N THR A 110 -22.30 -8.30 15.56
CA THR A 110 -20.99 -7.72 15.86
C THR A 110 -20.10 -8.03 14.66
N PRO A 111 -19.58 -7.04 13.91
CA PRO A 111 -18.62 -7.32 12.86
C PRO A 111 -17.48 -8.12 13.49
N PRO A 112 -16.96 -9.17 12.82
CA PRO A 112 -15.87 -9.95 13.37
C PRO A 112 -14.76 -8.98 13.80
N VAL A 113 -14.32 -9.10 15.05
CA VAL A 113 -13.24 -8.26 15.58
C VAL A 113 -12.08 -8.39 14.60
N ARG A 114 -11.71 -7.28 13.98
CA ARG A 114 -10.68 -7.23 12.96
C ARG A 114 -9.35 -7.70 13.57
N ASP A 115 -8.86 -8.85 13.13
CA ASP A 115 -7.57 -9.39 13.58
C ASP A 115 -6.43 -8.75 12.78
N VAL A 116 -6.02 -7.57 13.24
CA VAL A 116 -4.93 -6.79 12.64
C VAL A 116 -3.61 -7.58 12.63
N ALA A 117 -3.38 -8.42 13.63
CA ALA A 117 -2.16 -9.24 13.70
C ALA A 117 -2.15 -10.31 12.60
N GLN A 118 -3.27 -10.98 12.34
CA GLN A 118 -3.38 -11.93 11.24
C GLN A 118 -3.33 -11.25 9.87
N GLU A 119 -3.92 -10.06 9.72
CA GLU A 119 -3.77 -9.24 8.52
C GLU A 119 -2.31 -8.82 8.28
N ALA A 120 -1.57 -8.49 9.34
CA ALA A 120 -0.16 -8.12 9.26
C ALA A 120 0.73 -9.30 8.85
N LYS A 121 0.45 -10.51 9.35
CA LYS A 121 1.13 -11.73 8.90
C LYS A 121 0.88 -12.00 7.42
N ARG A 122 -0.38 -11.93 6.97
CA ARG A 122 -0.74 -12.06 5.55
C ARG A 122 -0.05 -11.00 4.70
N LEU A 123 0.01 -9.75 5.19
CA LEU A 123 0.73 -8.69 4.49
C LEU A 123 2.18 -9.10 4.25
N LEU A 124 2.91 -9.55 5.28
CA LEU A 124 4.31 -9.98 5.14
C LEU A 124 4.49 -11.14 4.16
N GLU A 125 3.52 -12.06 4.07
CA GLU A 125 3.52 -13.18 3.12
C GLU A 125 3.26 -12.74 1.67
N GLU A 126 2.45 -11.69 1.47
CA GLU A 126 2.04 -11.16 0.17
C GLU A 126 2.98 -10.06 -0.37
N LEU A 127 3.96 -9.61 0.43
CA LEU A 127 4.86 -8.55 0.00
C LEU A 127 5.65 -8.98 -1.24
N PRO A 128 5.93 -8.02 -2.15
CA PRO A 128 6.92 -8.24 -3.18
C PRO A 128 8.24 -8.74 -2.57
N PRO A 129 8.94 -9.68 -3.23
CA PRO A 129 10.21 -10.19 -2.75
C PRO A 129 11.20 -9.03 -2.54
N LEU A 130 12.07 -9.15 -1.53
CA LEU A 130 13.06 -8.12 -1.25
C LEU A 130 13.95 -7.91 -2.50
N GLY A 131 14.17 -6.65 -2.88
CA GLY A 131 14.78 -6.29 -4.17
C GLY A 131 13.81 -6.20 -5.35
N SER A 132 12.50 -6.39 -5.19
CA SER A 132 11.54 -5.97 -6.24
C SER A 132 11.70 -4.48 -6.56
N THR A 133 11.31 -4.05 -7.75
CA THR A 133 11.40 -2.61 -8.09
C THR A 133 10.60 -1.76 -7.10
N VAL A 134 11.10 -0.56 -6.82
CA VAL A 134 10.42 0.41 -5.95
C VAL A 134 9.00 0.71 -6.48
N GLU A 135 8.82 0.68 -7.80
CA GLU A 135 7.54 0.83 -8.48
C GLU A 135 6.54 -0.25 -8.06
N ASP A 136 6.95 -1.52 -8.08
CA ASP A 136 6.07 -2.64 -7.73
C ASP A 136 5.67 -2.57 -6.25
N ALA A 137 6.62 -2.27 -5.38
CA ALA A 137 6.37 -2.11 -3.94
C ALA A 137 5.42 -0.94 -3.63
N VAL A 138 5.61 0.20 -4.30
CA VAL A 138 4.70 1.35 -4.19
C VAL A 138 3.33 1.00 -4.76
N ALA A 139 3.26 0.38 -5.94
CA ALA A 139 2.00 0.00 -6.57
C ALA A 139 1.18 -0.96 -5.69
N ALA A 140 1.84 -1.96 -5.09
CA ALA A 140 1.20 -2.88 -4.14
C ALA A 140 0.57 -2.15 -2.95
N CYS A 141 1.27 -1.15 -2.40
CA CYS A 141 0.75 -0.36 -1.27
C CYS A 141 -0.33 0.66 -1.69
N MET A 142 -0.23 1.23 -2.89
CA MET A 142 -1.21 2.18 -3.40
C MET A 142 -2.62 1.58 -3.51
N THR A 143 -2.74 0.27 -3.73
CA THR A 143 -4.05 -0.43 -3.74
C THR A 143 -4.82 -0.27 -2.42
N ARG A 144 -4.10 -0.17 -1.30
CA ARG A 144 -4.67 -0.07 0.06
C ARG A 144 -5.03 1.37 0.42
N LEU A 145 -4.39 2.37 -0.19
CA LEU A 145 -4.67 3.80 0.02
C LEU A 145 -6.01 4.28 -0.55
N GLY A 146 -6.83 3.38 -1.13
CA GLY A 146 -8.28 3.47 -1.32
C GLY A 146 -8.91 4.83 -1.66
N PRO A 147 -9.09 5.75 -0.69
CA PRO A 147 -9.68 7.08 -0.89
C PRO A 147 -8.87 8.09 -1.72
N PHE A 148 -7.58 7.91 -1.96
CA PHE A 148 -6.77 8.92 -2.64
C PHE A 148 -6.63 8.70 -4.15
N ASP A 149 -6.45 9.79 -4.92
CA ASP A 149 -6.11 9.70 -6.34
C ASP A 149 -4.74 9.04 -6.52
N PRO A 150 -4.67 7.83 -7.12
CA PRO A 150 -3.45 7.05 -7.12
C PRO A 150 -2.38 7.60 -8.06
N GLN A 151 -2.73 8.30 -9.15
CA GLN A 151 -1.74 8.67 -10.15
C GLN A 151 -0.74 9.74 -9.66
N PRO A 152 -1.17 10.87 -9.06
CA PRO A 152 -0.23 11.87 -8.54
C PRO A 152 0.57 11.37 -7.33
N LEU A 153 -0.03 10.50 -6.51
CA LEU A 153 0.60 10.00 -5.29
C LEU A 153 1.61 8.89 -5.56
N ALA A 154 1.33 7.97 -6.48
CA ALA A 154 2.28 6.92 -6.85
C ALA A 154 3.62 7.54 -7.27
N VAL A 155 3.60 8.55 -8.15
CA VAL A 155 4.82 9.25 -8.58
C VAL A 155 5.58 9.89 -7.40
N ARG A 156 4.86 10.55 -6.48
CA ARG A 156 5.47 11.19 -5.30
C ARG A 156 6.09 10.15 -4.35
N PHE A 157 5.39 9.04 -4.11
CA PHE A 157 5.89 7.95 -3.27
C PHE A 157 7.04 7.20 -3.91
N THR A 158 7.00 6.90 -5.21
CA THR A 158 8.11 6.31 -5.95
C THR A 158 9.34 7.21 -5.90
N LYS A 159 9.19 8.53 -6.10
CA LYS A 159 10.31 9.48 -5.99
C LYS A 159 10.88 9.53 -4.57
N LEU A 160 10.02 9.51 -3.55
CA LEU A 160 10.43 9.49 -2.15
C LEU A 160 11.17 8.19 -1.79
N ALA A 161 10.61 7.04 -2.19
CA ALA A 161 11.18 5.72 -1.95
C ALA A 161 12.55 5.56 -2.61
N ARG A 162 12.68 5.87 -3.91
CA ARG A 162 13.96 5.79 -4.63
C ARG A 162 15.10 6.60 -3.99
N ALA A 163 14.76 7.72 -3.35
CA ALA A 163 15.75 8.62 -2.77
C ALA A 163 16.06 8.30 -1.30
N HIS A 164 15.16 7.63 -0.57
CA HIS A 164 15.22 7.59 0.89
C HIS A 164 14.88 6.23 1.53
N VAL A 165 14.46 5.23 0.75
CA VAL A 165 14.24 3.85 1.19
C VAL A 165 15.41 3.01 0.66
N ALA A 166 16.05 2.25 1.54
CA ALA A 166 17.14 1.36 1.16
C ALA A 166 16.60 0.16 0.37
N ALA A 167 17.41 -0.41 -0.53
CA ALA A 167 16.99 -1.54 -1.37
C ALA A 167 16.66 -2.82 -0.56
N ASP A 168 17.21 -2.92 0.65
CA ASP A 168 16.97 -4.02 1.58
C ASP A 168 15.82 -3.75 2.58
N GLU A 169 15.05 -2.68 2.37
CA GLU A 169 13.87 -2.37 3.19
C GLU A 169 12.58 -2.75 2.46
N TRP A 170 11.70 -3.45 3.18
CA TRP A 170 10.36 -3.71 2.68
C TRP A 170 9.49 -2.47 2.87
N ILE A 171 8.80 -2.05 1.81
CA ILE A 171 7.73 -1.05 1.91
C ILE A 171 6.45 -1.76 2.34
N LEU A 172 6.02 -1.52 3.58
CA LEU A 172 4.86 -2.17 4.20
C LEU A 172 3.57 -1.39 3.98
N GLY A 173 3.66 -0.07 3.89
CA GLY A 173 2.51 0.79 3.74
C GLY A 173 2.89 2.23 3.39
N LEU A 174 1.88 2.97 2.96
CA LEU A 174 1.99 4.37 2.59
C LEU A 174 0.93 5.15 3.38
N ALA A 175 1.24 6.39 3.73
CA ALA A 175 0.32 7.27 4.43
C ALA A 175 0.43 8.72 3.96
N VAL A 176 -0.72 9.40 3.97
CA VAL A 176 -0.86 10.82 3.69
C VAL A 176 -1.36 11.51 4.95
N GLY A 177 -0.61 12.50 5.40
CA GLY A 177 -0.88 13.30 6.57
C GLY A 177 -1.91 14.39 6.29
N VAL A 178 -2.47 14.96 7.35
CA VAL A 178 -3.48 16.02 7.24
C VAL A 178 -2.84 17.29 6.67
N ALA A 179 -3.44 17.82 5.60
CA ALA A 179 -3.03 19.10 5.01
C ALA A 179 -3.26 20.25 6.00
N ARG A 180 -2.26 21.11 6.22
CA ARG A 180 -2.35 22.24 7.18
C ARG A 180 -2.87 23.55 6.57
N GLY A 181 -3.22 23.57 5.29
CA GLY A 181 -3.75 24.76 4.63
C GLY A 181 -3.87 24.63 3.11
N PRO A 182 -4.39 25.66 2.42
CA PRO A 182 -4.66 25.63 0.98
C PRO A 182 -3.38 25.56 0.11
N SER A 183 -2.22 25.92 0.66
CA SER A 183 -0.92 25.80 -0.02
C SER A 183 -0.24 24.43 0.20
N ASP A 184 -0.84 23.55 1.00
CA ASP A 184 -0.29 22.23 1.32
C ASP A 184 -0.76 21.22 0.27
N ASN A 185 0.02 21.12 -0.81
CA ASN A 185 -0.33 20.37 -2.03
C ASN A 185 -0.25 18.84 -1.79
N GLY A 186 -1.18 18.32 -0.99
CA GLY A 186 -1.38 16.90 -0.75
C GLY A 186 -0.74 16.35 0.54
N GLY A 187 -0.57 17.17 1.57
CA GLY A 187 -0.16 16.76 2.93
C GLY A 187 1.25 16.20 3.03
N ALA A 188 1.70 15.92 4.26
CA ALA A 188 2.92 15.16 4.49
C ALA A 188 2.77 13.74 3.95
N LEU A 189 3.82 13.15 3.41
CA LEU A 189 3.83 11.76 2.98
C LEU A 189 4.64 10.94 3.97
N ALA A 190 4.21 9.70 4.23
CA ALA A 190 5.02 8.75 4.97
C ALA A 190 5.04 7.39 4.26
N ILE A 191 6.21 6.78 4.23
CA ILE A 191 6.42 5.40 3.81
C ILE A 191 6.76 4.62 5.07
N VAL A 192 5.92 3.63 5.40
CA VAL A 192 6.19 2.67 6.47
C VAL A 192 7.07 1.58 5.87
N THR A 193 8.33 1.52 6.30
CA THR A 193 9.19 0.39 6.01
C THR A 193 9.25 -0.56 7.20
N ASP A 194 9.82 -1.74 7.00
CA ASP A 194 10.10 -2.66 8.08
C ASP A 194 11.12 -2.10 9.09
N ARG A 195 11.92 -1.08 8.74
CA ARG A 195 12.94 -0.47 9.61
C ARG A 195 12.49 0.86 10.21
N ALA A 196 11.94 1.75 9.41
CA ALA A 196 11.64 3.11 9.84
C ALA A 196 10.42 3.67 9.12
N LEU A 197 9.98 4.84 9.57
CA LEU A 197 9.06 5.69 8.83
C LEU A 197 9.88 6.72 8.04
N VAL A 198 9.75 6.73 6.72
CA VAL A 198 10.33 7.80 5.88
C VAL A 198 9.26 8.86 5.68
N VAL A 199 9.42 10.02 6.33
CA VAL A 199 8.45 11.11 6.28
C VAL A 199 8.96 12.24 5.41
N LYS A 200 8.15 12.65 4.44
CA LYS A 200 8.33 13.87 3.67
C LYS A 200 7.32 14.92 4.10
N ASP A 201 7.85 16.02 4.62
CA ASP A 201 7.09 17.21 4.99
C ASP A 201 7.62 18.41 4.21
N ARG A 202 6.84 18.86 3.21
CA ARG A 202 7.27 19.89 2.25
C ARG A 202 8.60 19.51 1.60
N ASP A 203 9.66 20.26 1.88
CA ASP A 203 11.01 20.08 1.32
C ASP A 203 11.94 19.30 2.26
N VAL A 204 11.45 18.91 3.44
CA VAL A 204 12.23 18.15 4.42
C VAL A 204 11.84 16.67 4.34
N VAL A 205 12.84 15.81 4.25
CA VAL A 205 12.68 14.36 4.39
C VAL A 205 13.49 13.90 5.59
N TYR A 206 12.87 13.14 6.47
CA TYR A 206 13.52 12.56 7.64
C TYR A 206 13.07 11.11 7.85
N ARG A 207 13.91 10.36 8.56
CA ARG A 207 13.64 8.98 8.95
C ARG A 207 13.34 8.95 10.44
N ASP A 208 12.24 8.32 10.81
CA ASP A 208 11.78 8.18 12.19
C ASP A 208 11.71 6.70 12.54
N GLU A 209 12.62 6.24 13.39
CA GLU A 209 12.72 4.84 13.83
C GLU A 209 11.76 4.53 14.98
N GLU A 210 11.27 5.55 15.69
CA GLU A 210 10.44 5.40 16.89
C GLU A 210 9.19 6.29 16.81
N PRO A 211 8.34 6.11 15.77
CA PRO A 211 7.13 6.90 15.66
C PRO A 211 6.14 6.52 16.78
N VAL A 212 5.35 7.48 17.24
CA VAL A 212 4.38 7.29 18.32
C VAL A 212 3.08 6.76 17.72
N ILE A 213 2.68 5.57 18.15
CA ILE A 213 1.46 4.89 17.67
C ILE A 213 0.39 4.96 18.75
N GLN A 214 -0.81 5.38 18.37
CA GLN A 214 -2.00 5.33 19.21
C GLN A 214 -3.01 4.43 18.53
N PRO A 215 -3.25 3.21 19.05
CA PRO A 215 -4.18 2.26 18.43
C PRO A 215 -5.65 2.64 18.68
N GLY A 216 -6.57 1.97 17.97
CA GLY A 216 -8.01 2.07 18.18
C GLY A 216 -8.78 2.65 16.98
N GLU A 217 -10.10 2.78 17.14
CA GLU A 217 -11.04 3.21 16.08
C GLU A 217 -10.68 4.58 15.47
N TYR A 218 -10.09 5.47 16.27
CA TYR A 218 -9.55 6.77 15.85
C TYR A 218 -8.02 6.84 15.99
N GLY A 219 -7.38 5.67 15.80
CA GLY A 219 -5.95 5.54 15.96
C GLY A 219 -5.17 6.45 15.03
N ARG A 220 -3.97 6.81 15.47
CA ARG A 220 -3.08 7.71 14.75
C ARG A 220 -1.63 7.28 14.90
N LEU A 221 -0.88 7.63 13.87
CA LEU A 221 0.57 7.58 13.84
C LEU A 221 1.09 9.02 13.90
N ASP A 222 1.87 9.33 14.92
CA ASP A 222 2.54 10.61 15.09
C ASP A 222 4.05 10.44 14.82
N SER A 223 4.60 11.30 13.97
CA SER A 223 6.02 11.37 13.67
C SER A 223 6.47 12.82 13.70
N GLY A 224 7.24 13.19 14.73
CA GLY A 224 7.52 14.58 15.04
C GLY A 224 6.22 15.39 15.17
N ALA A 225 6.09 16.45 14.38
CA ALA A 225 4.88 17.28 14.37
C ALA A 225 3.77 16.74 13.46
N ARG A 226 3.94 15.60 12.79
CA ARG A 226 3.02 15.13 11.74
C ARG A 226 2.16 13.97 12.23
N THR A 227 0.88 14.02 11.86
CA THR A 227 -0.12 13.05 12.26
C THR A 227 -0.75 12.41 11.03
N PHE A 228 -0.82 11.07 11.04
CA PHE A 228 -1.44 10.24 10.04
C PHE A 228 -2.57 9.44 10.70
N LEU A 229 -3.81 9.71 10.29
CA LEU A 229 -4.98 9.07 10.88
C LEU A 229 -5.25 7.72 10.22
N PHE A 230 -5.56 6.69 11.02
CA PHE A 230 -5.89 5.35 10.51
C PHE A 230 -7.19 5.36 9.69
N THR A 231 -8.12 6.23 10.06
CA THR A 231 -9.39 6.42 9.35
C THR A 231 -9.22 6.90 7.91
N SER A 232 -8.16 7.66 7.62
CA SER A 232 -7.87 8.21 6.29
C SER A 232 -6.81 7.41 5.53
N ASN A 233 -6.06 6.56 6.22
CA ASN A 233 -4.98 5.75 5.66
C ASN A 233 -5.28 4.27 5.86
N HIS A 234 -6.13 3.71 5.00
CA HIS A 234 -6.50 2.30 5.09
C HIS A 234 -5.26 1.39 4.97
N GLY A 235 -5.19 0.39 5.84
CA GLY A 235 -4.04 -0.51 5.94
C GLY A 235 -2.85 0.03 6.73
N LEU A 236 -2.85 1.29 7.18
CA LEU A 236 -1.73 1.87 7.95
C LEU A 236 -1.49 1.12 9.27
N GLU A 237 -2.55 0.82 10.02
CA GLU A 237 -2.48 0.05 11.26
C GLU A 237 -1.87 -1.35 11.04
N VAL A 238 -2.23 -2.00 9.93
CA VAL A 238 -1.69 -3.31 9.53
C VAL A 238 -0.23 -3.20 9.13
N ALA A 239 0.16 -2.15 8.40
CA ALA A 239 1.54 -1.90 8.03
C ALA A 239 2.44 -1.65 9.25
N LEU A 240 1.94 -0.93 10.25
CA LEU A 240 2.65 -0.69 11.51
C LEU A 240 2.76 -1.98 12.35
N THR A 241 1.70 -2.76 12.41
CA THR A 241 1.73 -4.08 13.07
C THR A 241 2.71 -5.03 12.36
N ALA A 242 2.72 -5.04 11.02
CA ALA A 242 3.66 -5.83 10.23
C ALA A 242 5.11 -5.39 10.45
N ARG A 243 5.35 -4.08 10.62
CA ARG A 243 6.66 -3.53 10.98
C ARG A 243 7.15 -4.07 12.31
N GLU A 244 6.30 -4.08 13.33
CA GLU A 244 6.63 -4.63 14.65
C GLU A 244 6.96 -6.13 14.56
N LEU A 245 6.14 -6.91 13.84
CA LEU A 245 6.38 -8.33 13.60
C LEU A 245 7.69 -8.58 12.85
N ALA A 246 8.00 -7.80 11.81
CA ALA A 246 9.26 -7.90 11.07
C ALA A 246 10.47 -7.52 11.94
N ALA A 247 10.34 -6.50 12.80
CA ALA A 247 11.36 -6.13 13.76
C ALA A 247 11.61 -7.23 14.80
N ASP A 248 10.55 -7.85 15.35
CA ASP A 248 10.66 -9.00 16.25
C ASP A 248 11.29 -10.20 15.59
N SER A 249 10.92 -10.49 14.35
CA SER A 249 11.47 -11.60 13.57
C SER A 249 12.97 -11.44 13.36
N ARG A 250 13.45 -10.22 13.07
CA ARG A 250 14.89 -9.92 12.98
C ARG A 250 15.61 -9.99 14.31
N ARG A 251 15.01 -9.47 15.40
CA ARG A 251 15.58 -9.57 16.75
C ARG A 251 15.74 -11.03 17.20
N THR A 252 14.83 -11.89 16.75
CA THR A 252 14.79 -13.32 17.09
C THR A 252 15.49 -14.20 16.06
N ALA A 253 16.01 -13.63 14.96
CA ALA A 253 16.63 -14.39 13.89
C ALA A 253 17.85 -15.16 14.43
N VAL A 254 17.72 -16.49 14.43
CA VAL A 254 18.75 -17.39 14.94
C VAL A 254 19.87 -17.50 13.92
N ILE A 255 21.11 -17.20 14.33
CA ILE A 255 22.29 -17.49 13.52
C ILE A 255 22.45 -19.01 13.46
N PRO A 256 22.48 -19.63 12.26
CA PRO A 256 22.68 -21.07 12.12
C PRO A 256 23.97 -21.53 12.83
N ALA A 257 23.89 -22.60 13.61
CA ALA A 257 25.05 -23.16 14.32
C ALA A 257 25.99 -23.94 13.39
N GLY A 258 25.44 -24.56 12.35
CA GLY A 258 26.19 -25.35 11.36
C GLY A 258 26.40 -24.59 10.06
N ARG A 259 27.47 -24.95 9.34
CA ARG A 259 27.68 -24.52 7.96
C ARG A 259 26.48 -24.94 7.10
N PRO A 260 26.12 -24.15 6.06
CA PRO A 260 25.10 -24.56 5.10
C PRO A 260 25.41 -25.93 4.49
N PRO A 261 24.40 -26.79 4.28
CA PRO A 261 24.61 -28.10 3.71
C PRO A 261 25.03 -28.00 2.24
N GLU A 262 25.85 -28.95 1.79
CA GLU A 262 26.27 -29.02 0.38
C GLU A 262 25.07 -29.26 -0.54
N ARG A 263 24.93 -28.41 -1.57
CA ARG A 263 23.88 -28.49 -2.59
C ARG A 263 24.42 -28.09 -3.94
N LEU A 264 24.02 -28.83 -4.98
CA LEU A 264 24.47 -28.60 -6.35
C LEU A 264 23.96 -27.25 -6.87
N ILE A 265 24.89 -26.39 -7.30
CA ILE A 265 24.61 -25.13 -7.99
C ILE A 265 24.53 -25.39 -9.50
N ARG A 266 23.33 -25.19 -10.07
CA ARG A 266 23.08 -25.34 -11.51
C ARG A 266 23.05 -24.00 -12.21
N GLU A 267 22.50 -22.98 -11.55
CA GLU A 267 22.29 -21.65 -12.09
C GLU A 267 22.65 -20.53 -11.09
N ALA A 268 22.66 -19.28 -11.56
CA ALA A 268 23.03 -18.13 -10.73
C ALA A 268 22.15 -18.03 -9.48
N ARG A 269 20.85 -18.26 -9.63
CA ARG A 269 19.88 -18.24 -8.54
C ARG A 269 20.21 -19.24 -7.42
N ASP A 270 20.66 -20.45 -7.76
CA ASP A 270 21.11 -21.43 -6.76
C ASP A 270 22.29 -20.89 -5.95
N ALA A 271 23.24 -20.22 -6.62
CA ALA A 271 24.41 -19.64 -5.97
C ALA A 271 24.03 -18.48 -5.04
N GLU A 272 23.05 -17.67 -5.42
CA GLU A 272 22.55 -16.54 -4.61
C GLU A 272 21.85 -17.03 -3.34
N LEU A 273 21.00 -18.06 -3.46
CA LEU A 273 20.33 -18.68 -2.32
C LEU A 273 21.33 -19.32 -1.35
N ILE A 274 22.35 -20.01 -1.87
CA ILE A 274 23.43 -20.58 -1.05
C ILE A 274 24.27 -19.47 -0.41
N ALA A 275 24.58 -18.40 -1.14
CA ALA A 275 25.29 -17.24 -0.59
C ALA A 275 24.52 -16.59 0.56
N ALA A 276 23.19 -16.49 0.46
CA ALA A 276 22.34 -15.99 1.55
C ALA A 276 22.43 -16.89 2.79
N GLU A 277 22.40 -18.21 2.65
CA GLU A 277 22.59 -19.14 3.77
C GLU A 277 23.99 -19.01 4.41
N TRP A 278 25.04 -18.87 3.58
CA TRP A 278 26.38 -18.61 4.08
C TRP A 278 26.47 -17.29 4.82
N MET A 279 25.86 -16.22 4.32
CA MET A 279 25.82 -14.94 5.02
C MET A 279 25.13 -15.05 6.38
N ARG A 280 24.03 -15.81 6.48
CA ARG A 280 23.38 -16.09 7.78
C ARG A 280 24.33 -16.78 8.74
N TYR A 281 25.00 -17.84 8.30
CA TYR A 281 26.01 -18.55 9.09
C TYR A 281 27.16 -17.63 9.54
N LEU A 282 27.63 -16.77 8.63
CA LEU A 282 28.69 -15.78 8.87
C LEU A 282 28.27 -14.68 9.87
N GLY A 283 26.99 -14.60 10.22
CA GLY A 283 26.44 -13.74 11.29
C GLY A 283 25.49 -12.66 10.80
N PHE A 284 25.19 -12.61 9.50
CA PHE A 284 24.16 -11.75 8.92
C PHE A 284 22.81 -12.49 8.93
N ALA A 285 22.25 -12.71 10.12
CA ALA A 285 21.12 -13.60 10.36
C ALA A 285 19.87 -13.32 9.50
N ASP A 286 19.70 -12.07 9.09
CA ASP A 286 18.60 -11.56 8.27
C ASP A 286 18.92 -11.54 6.76
N ALA A 287 20.03 -12.13 6.32
CA ALA A 287 20.41 -12.13 4.92
C ALA A 287 19.37 -12.85 4.05
N VAL A 288 19.02 -12.25 2.91
CA VAL A 288 18.09 -12.81 1.91
C VAL A 288 18.59 -12.52 0.50
N ALA A 289 18.38 -13.47 -0.41
CA ALA A 289 18.66 -13.27 -1.83
C ALA A 289 17.65 -12.30 -2.43
N THR A 290 18.11 -11.40 -3.30
CA THR A 290 17.24 -10.46 -4.02
C THR A 290 16.44 -11.18 -5.11
N ALA A 291 15.38 -10.54 -5.61
CA ALA A 291 14.64 -11.05 -6.76
C ALA A 291 15.47 -10.92 -8.07
N ASP A 292 15.21 -11.81 -9.03
CA ASP A 292 15.92 -11.81 -10.31
C ASP A 292 15.75 -10.46 -11.05
N GLY A 293 16.86 -9.92 -11.55
CA GLY A 293 16.86 -8.73 -12.40
C GLY A 293 16.89 -7.39 -11.67
N ALA A 294 17.03 -7.40 -10.34
CA ALA A 294 17.11 -6.19 -9.54
C ALA A 294 18.55 -5.77 -9.21
N ASP A 295 18.79 -4.49 -9.41
CA ASP A 295 19.71 -3.64 -8.66
C ASP A 295 21.22 -3.90 -8.78
N GLY A 296 21.81 -3.32 -9.83
CA GLY A 296 23.19 -2.80 -9.78
C GLY A 296 24.32 -3.81 -9.51
N GLY A 297 24.00 -5.12 -9.53
CA GLY A 297 24.89 -6.22 -9.17
C GLY A 297 24.88 -6.61 -7.69
N ILE A 298 23.79 -6.37 -6.94
CA ILE A 298 23.61 -6.85 -5.57
C ILE A 298 22.62 -8.02 -5.57
N ASP A 299 23.11 -9.19 -5.17
CA ASP A 299 22.35 -10.45 -5.27
C ASP A 299 21.88 -10.97 -3.90
N VAL A 300 22.47 -10.47 -2.81
CA VAL A 300 22.04 -10.78 -1.43
C VAL A 300 22.15 -9.52 -0.58
N VAL A 301 21.16 -9.29 0.27
CA VAL A 301 21.13 -8.15 1.18
C VAL A 301 20.82 -8.57 2.61
N SER A 302 21.27 -7.78 3.56
CA SER A 302 20.97 -7.86 4.98
C SER A 302 21.09 -6.47 5.60
N ALA A 303 20.63 -6.30 6.83
CA ALA A 303 20.71 -5.03 7.51
C ALA A 303 22.14 -4.50 7.71
N ARG A 304 23.15 -5.38 7.67
CA ARG A 304 24.57 -5.04 7.96
C ARG A 304 25.53 -5.41 6.84
N ALA A 305 25.07 -6.05 5.77
CA ALA A 305 25.91 -6.48 4.67
C ALA A 305 25.13 -6.56 3.35
N VAL A 306 25.84 -6.29 2.26
CA VAL A 306 25.38 -6.53 0.88
C VAL A 306 26.36 -7.47 0.20
N ALA A 307 25.87 -8.29 -0.72
CA ALA A 307 26.71 -9.21 -1.45
C ALA A 307 26.43 -9.27 -2.93
N GLN A 308 27.50 -9.62 -3.66
CA GLN A 308 27.46 -9.95 -5.08
C GLN A 308 27.97 -11.38 -5.27
N VAL A 309 27.32 -12.12 -6.15
CA VAL A 309 27.55 -13.53 -6.43
C VAL A 309 27.83 -13.70 -7.92
N LYS A 310 28.97 -14.31 -8.26
CA LYS A 310 29.36 -14.57 -9.66
C LYS A 310 29.63 -16.05 -9.92
N LEU A 311 28.74 -16.67 -10.70
CA LEU A 311 28.86 -18.03 -11.23
C LEU A 311 29.61 -18.08 -12.59
N GLU A 312 30.41 -17.06 -12.91
CA GLU A 312 31.14 -17.01 -14.18
C GLU A 312 32.42 -17.89 -14.14
N GLY A 313 32.84 -18.39 -15.32
CA GLY A 313 34.07 -19.18 -15.46
C GLY A 313 35.38 -18.38 -15.51
N LYS A 314 35.32 -17.05 -15.32
CA LYS A 314 36.50 -16.15 -15.35
C LYS A 314 36.71 -15.47 -14.00
N PRO A 315 37.96 -15.30 -13.54
CA PRO A 315 38.23 -14.61 -12.29
C PRO A 315 37.67 -13.18 -12.27
N THR A 316 37.09 -12.80 -11.14
CA THR A 316 36.52 -11.46 -10.94
C THR A 316 37.62 -10.41 -10.84
N GLY A 317 37.50 -9.36 -11.64
CA GLY A 317 38.46 -8.25 -11.70
C GLY A 317 38.20 -7.17 -10.64
N ARG A 318 39.23 -6.36 -10.40
CA ARG A 318 39.19 -5.25 -9.43
C ARG A 318 38.00 -4.28 -9.63
N PRO A 319 37.63 -3.84 -10.86
CA PRO A 319 36.54 -2.89 -11.04
C PRO A 319 35.20 -3.38 -10.46
N THR A 320 34.91 -4.67 -10.60
CA THR A 320 33.68 -5.28 -10.07
C THR A 320 33.67 -5.30 -8.54
N VAL A 321 34.80 -5.66 -7.92
CA VAL A 321 34.92 -5.63 -6.44
C VAL A 321 34.83 -4.19 -5.91
N GLN A 322 35.36 -3.22 -6.66
CA GLN A 322 35.24 -1.79 -6.35
C GLN A 322 33.80 -1.29 -6.41
N GLN A 323 33.03 -1.74 -7.40
CA GLN A 323 31.62 -1.38 -7.53
C GLN A 323 30.81 -1.84 -6.32
N LEU A 324 30.94 -3.11 -5.91
CA LEU A 324 30.28 -3.64 -4.71
C LEU A 324 30.64 -2.83 -3.47
N HIS A 325 31.92 -2.54 -3.27
CA HIS A 325 32.35 -1.76 -2.12
C HIS A 325 31.79 -0.34 -2.12
N GLY A 326 31.66 0.29 -3.29
CA GLY A 326 31.02 1.61 -3.40
C GLY A 326 29.59 1.59 -2.87
N VAL A 327 28.82 0.55 -3.23
CA VAL A 327 27.46 0.33 -2.69
C VAL A 327 27.51 0.09 -1.18
N ALA A 328 28.37 -0.81 -0.73
CA ALA A 328 28.49 -1.15 0.68
C ALA A 328 28.86 0.06 1.56
N VAL A 329 29.81 0.90 1.12
CA VAL A 329 30.19 2.14 1.83
C VAL A 329 29.06 3.15 1.84
N HIS A 330 28.37 3.32 0.70
CA HIS A 330 27.23 4.24 0.61
C HIS A 330 26.11 3.84 1.60
N GLU A 331 25.89 2.54 1.77
CA GLU A 331 24.88 1.99 2.69
C GLU A 331 25.39 1.79 4.13
N GLY A 332 26.67 2.04 4.42
CA GLY A 332 27.26 1.79 5.74
C GLY A 332 27.30 0.30 6.13
N LYS A 333 27.43 -0.59 5.15
CA LYS A 333 27.36 -2.05 5.28
C LYS A 333 28.68 -2.73 4.93
N THR A 334 28.82 -3.99 5.34
CA THR A 334 29.91 -4.87 4.92
C THR A 334 29.66 -5.38 3.49
N GLY A 335 30.62 -5.19 2.59
CA GLY A 335 30.56 -5.79 1.24
C GLY A 335 31.12 -7.21 1.24
N VAL A 336 30.33 -8.20 0.81
CA VAL A 336 30.73 -9.61 0.69
C VAL A 336 30.67 -10.06 -0.77
N PHE A 337 31.72 -10.64 -1.30
CA PHE A 337 31.76 -11.12 -2.68
C PHE A 337 31.92 -12.64 -2.71
N PHE A 338 31.08 -13.32 -3.48
CA PHE A 338 31.19 -14.75 -3.77
C PHE A 338 31.49 -14.94 -5.25
N ALA A 339 32.57 -15.65 -5.59
CA ALA A 339 32.94 -15.90 -7.00
C ALA A 339 33.40 -17.34 -7.22
N ALA A 340 32.78 -18.03 -8.19
CA ALA A 340 33.13 -19.42 -8.52
C ALA A 340 34.56 -19.55 -9.05
N ALA A 341 34.94 -18.72 -10.02
CA ALA A 341 36.29 -18.71 -10.60
C ALA A 341 37.32 -17.91 -9.77
N GLY A 342 36.95 -17.42 -8.59
CA GLY A 342 37.81 -16.61 -7.74
C GLY A 342 38.07 -15.20 -8.30
N TYR A 343 39.26 -14.67 -8.04
CA TYR A 343 39.58 -13.25 -8.20
C TYR A 343 40.95 -13.03 -8.82
N THR A 344 41.11 -11.95 -9.59
CA THR A 344 42.45 -11.55 -10.08
C THR A 344 43.35 -11.09 -8.93
N PRO A 345 44.69 -11.14 -9.07
CA PRO A 345 45.60 -10.62 -8.05
C PRO A 345 45.31 -9.18 -7.65
N GLN A 346 44.98 -8.33 -8.63
CA GLN A 346 44.65 -6.92 -8.38
C GLN A 346 43.36 -6.76 -7.57
N ALA A 347 42.36 -7.62 -7.79
CA ALA A 347 41.13 -7.63 -7.02
C ALA A 347 41.38 -8.04 -5.57
N ARG A 348 42.20 -9.07 -5.35
CA ARG A 348 42.58 -9.56 -4.01
C ARG A 348 43.33 -8.49 -3.21
N THR A 349 44.35 -7.87 -3.79
CA THR A 349 45.12 -6.80 -3.14
C THR A 349 44.24 -5.61 -2.78
N TRP A 350 43.34 -5.24 -3.69
CA TRP A 350 42.41 -4.13 -3.45
C TRP A 350 41.42 -4.46 -2.32
N ALA A 351 40.81 -5.64 -2.34
CA ALA A 351 39.89 -6.10 -1.30
C ALA A 351 40.55 -6.21 0.09
N GLN A 352 41.82 -6.62 0.13
CA GLN A 352 42.61 -6.63 1.37
C GLN A 352 42.77 -5.22 1.98
N THR A 353 42.80 -4.18 1.13
CA THR A 353 42.93 -2.79 1.57
C THR A 353 41.56 -2.17 1.90
N SER A 354 40.52 -2.48 1.12
CA SER A 354 39.18 -1.92 1.29
C SER A 354 38.35 -2.60 2.38
N GLY A 355 38.77 -3.79 2.83
CA GLY A 355 38.01 -4.62 3.78
C GLY A 355 36.84 -5.37 3.14
N THR A 356 36.69 -5.35 1.81
CA THR A 356 35.68 -6.17 1.11
C THR A 356 35.98 -7.65 1.34
N VAL A 357 34.98 -8.38 1.82
CA VAL A 357 35.12 -9.79 2.17
C VAL A 357 35.05 -10.63 0.90
N LEU A 358 36.03 -11.50 0.65
CA LEU A 358 36.09 -12.33 -0.56
C LEU A 358 35.99 -13.82 -0.24
N PHE A 359 34.99 -14.47 -0.81
CA PHE A 359 34.85 -15.93 -0.82
C PHE A 359 34.91 -16.49 -2.23
N ARG A 360 35.51 -17.66 -2.36
CA ARG A 360 35.32 -18.57 -3.50
C ARG A 360 34.24 -19.57 -3.12
N PHE A 361 33.48 -20.07 -4.08
CA PHE A 361 32.58 -21.19 -3.86
C PHE A 361 32.71 -22.22 -4.97
N ASP A 362 32.43 -23.49 -4.64
CA ASP A 362 32.42 -24.58 -5.61
C ASP A 362 31.00 -24.91 -6.10
N ARG A 363 30.86 -25.90 -6.99
CA ARG A 363 29.54 -26.29 -7.50
C ARG A 363 28.68 -27.06 -6.49
N GLN A 364 29.24 -27.43 -5.36
CA GLN A 364 28.56 -28.07 -4.24
C GLN A 364 28.11 -27.03 -3.19
N GLY A 365 28.38 -25.75 -3.45
CA GLY A 365 27.99 -24.65 -2.56
C GLY A 365 28.89 -24.51 -1.34
N ALA A 366 30.02 -25.22 -1.26
CA ALA A 366 31.00 -24.98 -0.22
C ALA A 366 31.74 -23.66 -0.49
N VAL A 367 31.99 -22.87 0.56
CA VAL A 367 32.73 -21.60 0.44
C VAL A 367 34.10 -21.68 1.08
N GLU A 368 35.05 -20.98 0.47
CA GLU A 368 36.42 -20.85 0.93
C GLU A 368 36.81 -19.37 1.06
N PRO A 369 37.39 -18.96 2.18
CA PRO A 369 37.85 -17.58 2.38
C PRO A 369 39.08 -17.28 1.51
N VAL A 370 39.12 -16.10 0.88
CA VAL A 370 40.19 -15.71 -0.06
C VAL A 370 41.13 -14.64 0.50
N ASN A 371 40.64 -13.79 1.40
CA ASN A 371 41.39 -12.70 2.03
C ASN A 371 41.25 -12.71 3.56
N ALA A 372 42.04 -11.90 4.26
CA ALA A 372 42.09 -11.92 5.73
C ALA A 372 40.72 -11.65 6.37
N ALA A 373 39.93 -10.72 5.80
CA ALA A 373 38.59 -10.41 6.28
C ALA A 373 37.64 -11.62 6.17
N ALA A 374 37.69 -12.38 5.07
CA ALA A 374 36.92 -13.61 4.92
C ALA A 374 37.36 -14.72 5.88
N HIS A 375 38.67 -14.86 6.10
CA HIS A 375 39.19 -15.83 7.08
C HIS A 375 38.70 -15.52 8.49
N GLN A 376 38.75 -14.24 8.90
CA GLN A 376 38.27 -13.82 10.20
C GLN A 376 36.77 -14.10 10.35
N LEU A 377 35.96 -13.69 9.36
CA LEU A 377 34.52 -13.87 9.42
C LEU A 377 34.09 -15.34 9.48
N LEU A 378 34.76 -16.21 8.71
CA LEU A 378 34.49 -17.64 8.74
C LEU A 378 34.98 -18.29 10.05
N ALA A 379 36.14 -17.89 10.57
CA ALA A 379 36.65 -18.39 11.84
C ALA A 379 35.73 -18.02 13.01
N ASP A 380 35.19 -16.80 13.03
CA ASP A 380 34.22 -16.35 14.02
C ASP A 380 32.92 -17.16 13.94
N ALA A 381 32.45 -17.49 12.73
CA ALA A 381 31.29 -18.34 12.52
C ALA A 381 31.52 -19.79 12.99
N ASP A 382 32.65 -20.38 12.61
CA ASP A 382 33.05 -21.72 13.05
C ASP A 382 33.22 -21.79 14.58
N ALA A 383 33.70 -20.72 15.21
CA ALA A 383 33.81 -20.64 16.66
C ALA A 383 32.45 -20.58 17.36
N ARG A 384 31.48 -19.83 16.80
CA ARG A 384 30.10 -19.81 17.30
C ARG A 384 29.43 -21.17 17.22
N GLY A 385 29.64 -21.92 16.13
CA GLY A 385 29.02 -23.23 15.92
C GLY A 385 29.55 -24.35 16.82
N ARG A 386 30.68 -24.13 17.52
CA ARG A 386 31.26 -25.09 18.49
C ARG A 386 30.79 -24.87 19.93
N GLN A 387 30.15 -23.74 20.21
CA GLN A 387 29.54 -23.41 21.49
C GLN A 387 28.11 -23.94 21.52
#